data_AF-A0AAV2HHR7-F1
#
_entry.id   AF-A0AAV2HHR7-F1
#
_cell.length_a   1.000
_cell.length_b   1.000
_cell.length_c   1.000
_cell.angle_alpha   90.00
_cell.angle_beta   90.00
_cell.angle_gamma   90.00
#
_symmetry.space_group_name_H-M   'P 1'
#
loop_
_entity.id
_entity.type
_entity.pdbx_description
1 polymer ?
#
loop_
_entity_poly.entity_id
_entity_poly.type
_entity_poly.pdbx_seq_one_letter_code
_entity_poly.pdbx_strand_id
1 'polypeptide(L)'
;KSWSFQSAQSIWGIPIAGSYSLYGGGGYLIAFDQNTINNIINEFEEHKWIDRQTRAVFVEFTIYCPNINHFAYVILLAEFLDTGGILPYSNIYPFNVHHPPGILGAYVQLCEVIGIIFTLVGVLYAIFIFGKKKWAALKDLWFVVDLSAVLVGICTASMLL
;
A
#
# COMPACT_ATOMS: atom_id res chain seq x y z
N LYS A 1 -7.10 -20.45 -12.43
CA LYS A 1 -6.40 -21.52 -11.66
C LYS A 1 -6.71 -21.31 -10.17
N SER A 2 -7.84 -21.81 -9.70
CA SER A 2 -8.36 -21.63 -8.34
C SER A 2 -7.74 -22.56 -7.29
N TRP A 3 -7.22 -23.70 -7.74
CA TRP A 3 -6.71 -24.80 -6.89
C TRP A 3 -5.19 -24.95 -6.93
N SER A 4 -4.48 -24.01 -7.57
CA SER A 4 -3.03 -24.03 -7.68
C SER A 4 -2.43 -22.93 -6.82
N PHE A 5 -1.51 -23.29 -5.95
CA PHE A 5 -0.75 -22.32 -5.16
C PHE A 5 0.04 -21.40 -6.08
N GLN A 6 0.05 -20.11 -5.75
CA GLN A 6 0.83 -19.08 -6.42
C GLN A 6 1.75 -18.41 -5.40
N SER A 7 3.05 -18.31 -5.73
CA SER A 7 4.03 -17.67 -4.87
C SER A 7 3.84 -16.15 -4.88
N ALA A 8 4.23 -15.49 -3.79
CA ALA A 8 4.16 -14.04 -3.66
C ALA A 8 4.83 -13.31 -4.83
N GLN A 9 5.97 -13.82 -5.31
CA GLN A 9 6.69 -13.23 -6.44
C GLN A 9 5.90 -13.34 -7.75
N SER A 10 5.16 -14.44 -7.96
CA SER A 10 4.40 -14.65 -9.21
C SER A 10 3.19 -13.73 -9.33
N ILE A 11 2.62 -13.31 -8.19
CA ILE A 11 1.41 -12.48 -8.13
C ILE A 11 1.68 -11.07 -7.59
N TRP A 12 2.96 -10.70 -7.41
CA TRP A 12 3.37 -9.44 -6.80
C TRP A 12 2.72 -9.18 -5.44
N GLY A 13 2.44 -10.24 -4.70
CA GLY A 13 1.78 -10.15 -3.41
C GLY A 13 2.77 -9.74 -2.33
N ILE A 14 2.29 -8.85 -1.45
CA ILE A 14 3.03 -8.35 -0.29
C ILE A 14 2.51 -9.02 0.98
N PRO A 15 3.35 -9.20 2.01
CA PRO A 15 2.88 -9.74 3.28
C PRO A 15 1.95 -8.75 3.98
N ILE A 16 0.84 -9.26 4.52
CA ILE A 16 -0.18 -8.47 5.23
C ILE A 16 -0.22 -8.91 6.69
N ALA A 17 -0.10 -7.95 7.60
CA ALA A 17 -0.24 -8.19 9.04
C ALA A 17 -1.72 -8.17 9.43
N GLY A 18 -2.22 -9.32 9.89
CA GLY A 18 -3.53 -9.44 10.53
C GLY A 18 -3.47 -9.12 12.02
N SER A 19 -4.58 -9.37 12.74
CA SER A 19 -4.63 -9.17 14.19
C SER A 19 -3.95 -10.31 14.95
N TYR A 20 -3.97 -11.52 14.39
CA TYR A 20 -3.37 -12.71 15.00
C TYR A 20 -1.97 -13.02 14.46
N SER A 21 -1.75 -12.91 13.15
CA SER A 21 -0.46 -13.27 12.54
C SER A 21 -0.11 -12.42 11.32
N LEU A 22 1.17 -12.47 10.93
CA LEU A 22 1.65 -12.00 9.63
C LEU A 22 1.41 -13.10 8.58
N TYR A 23 0.77 -12.73 7.48
CA TYR A 23 0.53 -13.62 6.35
C TYR A 23 1.42 -13.21 5.18
N GLY A 24 2.00 -14.20 4.49
CA GLY A 24 2.76 -13.95 3.27
C GLY A 24 1.86 -13.52 2.11
N GLY A 25 2.45 -12.91 1.08
CA GLY A 25 1.70 -12.47 -0.10
C GLY A 25 1.40 -13.56 -1.12
N GLY A 26 1.50 -14.85 -0.77
CA GLY A 26 1.24 -15.98 -1.67
C GLY A 26 0.02 -16.78 -1.23
N GLY A 27 -0.58 -17.56 -2.12
CA GLY A 27 -1.75 -18.35 -1.77
C GLY A 27 -2.52 -18.94 -2.94
N TYR A 28 -3.78 -19.27 -2.68
CA TYR A 28 -4.74 -19.72 -3.67
C TYR A 28 -5.64 -18.55 -4.04
N LEU A 29 -5.68 -18.18 -5.33
CA LEU A 29 -6.37 -16.99 -5.80
C LEU A 29 -7.54 -17.35 -6.70
N ILE A 30 -8.67 -16.70 -6.45
CA ILE A 30 -9.82 -16.70 -7.33
C ILE A 30 -10.26 -15.27 -7.57
N ALA A 31 -10.32 -14.90 -8.84
CA ALA A 31 -11.00 -13.69 -9.28
C ALA A 31 -12.46 -14.03 -9.54
N PHE A 32 -13.38 -13.24 -8.98
CA PHE A 32 -14.80 -13.37 -9.22
C PHE A 32 -15.35 -12.08 -9.84
N ASP A 33 -16.39 -12.25 -10.64
CA ASP A 33 -17.17 -11.17 -11.22
C ASP A 33 -18.61 -11.27 -10.70
N GLN A 34 -19.39 -10.20 -10.84
CA GLN A 34 -20.73 -10.11 -10.27
C GLN A 34 -21.67 -11.22 -10.78
N ASN A 35 -21.45 -11.71 -12.00
CA ASN A 35 -22.22 -12.80 -12.59
C ASN A 35 -21.73 -14.20 -12.19
N THR A 36 -20.47 -14.35 -11.79
CA THR A 36 -19.85 -15.67 -11.51
C THR A 36 -19.79 -15.97 -10.02
N ILE A 37 -19.95 -14.97 -9.16
CA ILE A 37 -19.76 -15.09 -7.70
C ILE A 37 -20.63 -16.19 -7.07
N ASN A 38 -21.91 -16.29 -7.45
CA ASN A 38 -22.81 -17.29 -6.88
C ASN A 38 -22.39 -18.73 -7.23
N ASN A 39 -21.95 -18.96 -8.47
CA ASN A 39 -21.48 -20.28 -8.90
C ASN A 39 -20.17 -20.66 -8.20
N ILE A 40 -19.26 -19.70 -8.04
CA ILE A 40 -17.98 -19.89 -7.36
C ILE A 40 -18.21 -20.21 -5.87
N ILE A 41 -19.11 -19.48 -5.20
CA ILE A 41 -19.44 -19.74 -3.78
C ILE A 41 -20.01 -21.15 -3.62
N ASN A 42 -20.93 -21.56 -4.50
CA ASN A 42 -21.48 -22.92 -4.48
C ASN A 42 -20.39 -23.99 -4.68
N GLU A 43 -19.47 -23.78 -5.62
CA GLU A 43 -18.32 -24.70 -5.84
C GLU A 43 -17.44 -24.78 -4.59
N PHE A 44 -17.17 -23.65 -3.93
CA PHE A 44 -16.32 -23.62 -2.72
C PHE A 44 -16.98 -24.30 -1.53
N GLU A 45 -18.29 -24.18 -1.39
CA GLU A 45 -19.04 -24.87 -0.34
C GLU A 45 -19.06 -26.39 -0.60
N GLU A 46 -19.33 -26.80 -1.84
CA GLU A 46 -19.34 -28.22 -2.25
C GLU A 46 -17.98 -28.89 -2.03
N HIS A 47 -16.89 -28.19 -2.39
CA HIS A 47 -15.53 -28.73 -2.30
C HIS A 47 -14.80 -28.39 -1.00
N LYS A 48 -15.47 -27.72 -0.04
CA LYS A 48 -14.88 -27.29 1.24
C LYS A 48 -13.55 -26.54 1.05
N TRP A 49 -13.56 -25.54 0.16
CA TRP A 49 -12.36 -24.74 -0.14
C TRP A 49 -11.79 -24.06 1.12
N ILE A 50 -12.67 -23.69 2.07
CA ILE A 50 -12.31 -23.29 3.43
C ILE A 50 -12.45 -24.52 4.32
N ASP A 51 -11.34 -24.91 4.94
CA ASP A 51 -11.26 -26.07 5.83
C ASP A 51 -10.62 -25.72 7.17
N ARG A 52 -10.40 -26.73 8.03
CA ARG A 52 -9.78 -26.54 9.34
C ARG A 52 -8.32 -26.08 9.28
N GLN A 53 -7.63 -26.30 8.16
CA GLN A 53 -6.23 -25.92 7.96
C GLN A 53 -6.08 -24.51 7.41
N THR A 54 -7.17 -23.93 6.90
CA THR A 54 -7.22 -22.55 6.45
C THR A 54 -6.91 -21.61 7.62
N ARG A 55 -6.02 -20.64 7.41
CA ARG A 55 -5.57 -19.69 8.44
C ARG A 55 -6.01 -18.25 8.20
N ALA A 56 -6.13 -17.87 6.95
CA ALA A 56 -6.60 -16.55 6.55
C ALA A 56 -7.30 -16.65 5.20
N VAL A 57 -8.40 -15.92 5.08
CA VAL A 57 -9.08 -15.67 3.81
C VAL A 57 -9.12 -14.17 3.61
N PHE A 58 -8.58 -13.72 2.47
CA PHE A 58 -8.56 -12.33 2.05
C PHE A 58 -9.62 -12.12 0.97
N VAL A 59 -10.43 -11.09 1.13
CA VAL A 59 -11.33 -10.56 0.11
C VAL A 59 -10.89 -9.13 -0.18
N GLU A 60 -10.31 -8.93 -1.36
CA GLU A 60 -9.72 -7.67 -1.76
C GLU A 60 -10.47 -7.09 -2.96
N PHE A 61 -10.84 -5.83 -2.88
CA PHE A 61 -11.51 -5.14 -3.97
C PHE A 61 -11.30 -3.62 -3.87
N THR A 62 -11.44 -2.94 -5.00
CA THR A 62 -11.37 -1.49 -5.08
C THR A 62 -12.74 -0.93 -5.39
N ILE A 63 -13.18 0.05 -4.60
CA ILE A 63 -14.43 0.78 -4.82
C ILE A 63 -14.14 2.21 -5.25
N TYR A 64 -14.95 2.74 -6.15
CA TYR A 64 -14.93 4.15 -6.55
C TYR A 64 -16.12 4.89 -5.94
N CYS A 65 -15.86 5.99 -5.24
CA CYS A 65 -16.89 6.85 -4.66
C CYS A 65 -17.08 8.11 -5.53
N PRO A 66 -18.15 8.22 -6.33
CA PRO A 66 -18.33 9.33 -7.28
C PRO A 66 -18.53 10.68 -6.59
N ASN A 67 -19.15 10.68 -5.41
CA ASN A 67 -19.52 11.91 -4.68
C ASN A 67 -18.30 12.75 -4.30
N ILE A 68 -17.17 12.09 -4.00
CA ILE A 68 -15.91 12.73 -3.60
C ILE A 68 -14.77 12.45 -4.59
N ASN A 69 -15.04 11.74 -5.69
CA ASN A 69 -14.05 11.34 -6.69
C ASN A 69 -12.82 10.63 -6.08
N HIS A 70 -13.02 9.75 -5.10
CA HIS A 70 -11.96 8.98 -4.45
C HIS A 70 -12.14 7.49 -4.71
N PHE A 71 -11.02 6.78 -4.80
CA PHE A 71 -10.99 5.33 -4.77
C PHE A 71 -10.68 4.87 -3.35
N ALA A 72 -11.14 3.68 -2.99
CA ALA A 72 -10.72 3.01 -1.77
C ALA A 72 -10.41 1.56 -2.07
N TYR A 73 -9.21 1.13 -1.70
CA TYR A 73 -8.83 -0.28 -1.72
C TYR A 73 -9.21 -0.90 -0.37
N VAL A 74 -10.02 -1.93 -0.41
CA VAL A 74 -10.61 -2.59 0.75
C VAL A 74 -10.04 -4.00 0.86
N ILE A 75 -9.52 -4.32 2.03
CA ILE A 75 -9.10 -5.67 2.41
C ILE A 75 -10.00 -6.13 3.54
N LEU A 76 -10.73 -7.20 3.32
CA LEU A 76 -11.44 -7.93 4.37
C LEU A 76 -10.69 -9.24 4.63
N LEU A 77 -10.28 -9.45 5.87
CA LEU A 77 -9.51 -10.61 6.30
C LEU A 77 -10.33 -11.37 7.35
N ALA A 78 -10.52 -12.66 7.13
CA ALA A 78 -11.01 -13.59 8.13
C ALA A 78 -9.85 -14.49 8.59
N GLU A 79 -9.37 -14.29 9.82
CA GLU A 79 -8.34 -15.14 10.43
C GLU A 79 -8.99 -16.31 11.17
N PHE A 80 -8.54 -17.53 10.88
CA PHE A 80 -9.07 -18.75 11.49
C PHE A 80 -8.09 -19.24 12.56
N LEU A 81 -8.54 -19.21 13.81
CA LEU A 81 -7.76 -19.58 14.99
C LEU A 81 -7.65 -21.10 15.13
N ASP A 82 -6.56 -21.57 15.73
CA ASP A 82 -6.37 -22.99 16.07
C ASP A 82 -7.44 -23.53 17.04
N THR A 83 -8.03 -22.64 17.84
CA THR A 83 -9.11 -22.94 18.78
C THR A 83 -10.48 -23.08 18.12
N GLY A 84 -10.60 -22.79 16.82
CA GLY A 84 -11.83 -22.90 16.04
C GLY A 84 -12.66 -21.61 15.94
N GLY A 85 -12.16 -20.48 16.45
CA GLY A 85 -12.79 -19.17 16.27
C GLY A 85 -12.38 -18.48 14.97
N ILE A 86 -13.14 -17.46 14.57
CA ILE A 86 -12.82 -16.57 13.44
C ILE A 86 -12.64 -15.16 13.97
N LEU A 87 -11.54 -14.50 13.61
CA LEU A 87 -11.26 -13.10 13.88
C LEU A 87 -11.39 -12.30 12.58
N PRO A 88 -12.43 -11.46 12.44
CA PRO A 88 -12.53 -10.56 11.30
C PRO A 88 -11.61 -9.35 11.49
N TYR A 89 -10.96 -8.95 10.41
CA TYR A 89 -10.14 -7.75 10.30
C TYR A 89 -10.48 -7.04 8.99
N SER A 90 -10.50 -5.71 9.01
CA SER A 90 -10.76 -4.92 7.81
C SER A 90 -9.76 -3.76 7.73
N ASN A 91 -9.24 -3.53 6.53
CA ASN A 91 -8.41 -2.37 6.26
C ASN A 91 -8.91 -1.64 5.00
N ILE A 92 -8.97 -0.32 5.07
CA ILE A 92 -9.51 0.53 4.01
C ILE A 92 -8.49 1.61 3.71
N TYR A 93 -7.95 1.58 2.51
CA TYR A 93 -6.95 2.53 2.03
C TYR A 93 -7.59 3.46 0.99
N PRO A 94 -8.02 4.66 1.39
CA PRO A 94 -8.48 5.66 0.44
C PRO A 94 -7.29 6.21 -0.35
N PHE A 95 -7.44 6.35 -1.67
CA PHE A 95 -6.43 6.94 -2.54
C PHE A 95 -7.06 7.74 -3.68
N ASN A 96 -6.29 8.69 -4.19
CA ASN A 96 -6.66 9.55 -5.30
C ASN A 96 -5.85 9.19 -6.53
N VAL A 97 -6.54 8.89 -7.63
CA VAL A 97 -5.91 8.68 -8.94
C VAL A 97 -5.73 10.01 -9.67
N HIS A 98 -6.57 11.00 -9.36
CA HIS A 98 -6.58 12.31 -10.01
C HIS A 98 -6.60 13.42 -8.96
N HIS A 99 -5.93 14.53 -9.27
CA HIS A 99 -6.05 15.73 -8.45
C HIS A 99 -7.52 16.22 -8.40
N PRO A 100 -7.94 16.85 -7.29
CA PRO A 100 -9.26 17.43 -7.20
C PRO A 100 -9.52 18.43 -8.34
N PRO A 101 -10.70 18.43 -8.97
CA PRO A 101 -10.98 19.40 -10.02
C PRO A 101 -11.06 20.84 -9.48
N GLY A 102 -10.76 21.82 -10.34
CA GLY A 102 -10.91 23.24 -10.04
C GLY A 102 -9.75 23.86 -9.26
N ILE A 103 -10.06 24.89 -8.46
CA ILE A 103 -9.05 25.75 -7.79
C ILE A 103 -8.24 24.95 -6.76
N LEU A 104 -8.86 23.99 -6.07
CA LEU A 104 -8.18 23.17 -5.08
C LEU A 104 -7.09 22.30 -5.70
N GLY A 105 -7.33 21.70 -6.86
CA GLY A 105 -6.31 20.93 -7.58
C GLY A 105 -5.15 21.80 -8.04
N ALA A 106 -5.43 22.96 -8.62
CA ALA A 106 -4.39 23.90 -9.05
C ALA A 106 -3.54 24.40 -7.86
N TYR A 107 -4.17 24.63 -6.70
CA TYR A 107 -3.46 24.99 -5.47
C TYR A 107 -2.54 23.86 -4.99
N VAL A 108 -3.03 22.63 -4.92
CA VAL A 108 -2.24 21.46 -4.53
C VAL A 108 -1.05 21.28 -5.47
N GLN A 109 -1.27 21.36 -6.79
CA GLN A 109 -0.21 21.24 -7.79
C GLN A 109 0.85 22.35 -7.65
N LEU A 110 0.44 23.58 -7.34
CA LEU A 110 1.36 24.67 -7.08
C LEU A 110 2.20 24.41 -5.82
N CYS A 111 1.60 23.90 -4.75
CA CYS A 111 2.32 23.49 -3.54
C CYS A 111 3.32 22.36 -3.81
N GLU A 112 2.96 21.38 -4.64
CA GLU A 112 3.85 20.28 -5.05
C GLU A 112 5.05 20.80 -5.83
N VAL A 113 4.84 21.69 -6.81
CA VAL A 113 5.93 22.30 -7.59
C VAL A 113 6.88 23.08 -6.68
N ILE A 114 6.35 23.86 -5.74
CA ILE A 114 7.17 24.59 -4.75
C ILE A 114 7.95 23.60 -3.88
N GLY A 115 7.32 22.52 -3.43
CA GLY A 115 7.96 21.45 -2.67
C GLY A 115 9.12 20.81 -3.42
N ILE A 116 8.94 20.49 -4.70
CA ILE A 116 10.00 19.94 -5.56
C ILE A 116 11.17 20.92 -5.72
N ILE A 117 10.89 22.22 -5.90
CA ILE A 117 11.94 23.24 -5.97
C ILE A 117 12.73 23.31 -4.65
N PHE A 118 12.02 23.27 -3.52
CA PHE A 118 12.65 23.31 -2.20
C PHE A 118 13.54 22.08 -1.95
N THR A 119 13.08 20.88 -2.32
CA THR A 119 13.89 19.65 -2.19
C THR A 119 15.11 19.69 -3.09
N LEU A 120 15.00 20.20 -4.33
CA LEU A 120 16.15 20.38 -5.24
C LEU A 120 17.20 21.34 -4.67
N VAL A 121 16.78 22.48 -4.11
CA VAL A 121 17.70 23.42 -3.45
C VAL A 121 18.37 22.76 -2.25
N GLY A 122 17.63 22.00 -1.44
CA GLY A 122 18.16 21.22 -0.32
C GLY A 122 19.21 20.19 -0.74
N VAL A 123 18.99 19.48 -1.86
CA VAL A 123 19.97 18.54 -2.43
C VAL A 123 21.25 19.28 -2.83
N LEU A 124 21.16 20.40 -3.53
CA LEU A 124 22.33 21.19 -3.94
C LEU A 124 23.13 21.69 -2.73
N TYR A 125 22.43 22.15 -1.68
CA TYR A 125 23.05 22.57 -0.42
C TYR A 125 23.76 21.42 0.28
N ALA A 126 23.13 20.24 0.35
CA ALA A 126 23.72 19.04 0.96
C ALA A 126 25.00 18.62 0.22
N ILE A 127 24.99 18.62 -1.12
CA ILE A 127 26.17 18.31 -1.96
C ILE A 127 27.30 19.31 -1.70
N PHE A 128 26.99 20.61 -1.64
CA PHE A 128 27.98 21.65 -1.39
C PHE A 128 28.67 21.51 -0.04
N ILE A 129 27.91 21.26 1.04
CA ILE A 129 28.47 21.05 2.38
C ILE A 129 29.28 19.77 2.44
N PHE A 130 28.78 18.70 1.83
CA PHE A 130 29.49 17.43 1.78
C PHE A 130 30.83 17.57 1.05
N GLY A 131 30.90 18.39 -0.01
CA GLY A 131 32.16 18.72 -0.69
C GLY A 131 33.18 19.43 0.20
N LYS A 132 32.72 20.32 1.09
CA LYS A 132 33.60 21.09 2.00
C LYS A 132 34.03 20.31 3.24
N LYS A 133 33.08 19.71 3.96
CA LYS A 133 33.29 19.06 5.26
C LYS A 133 33.48 17.55 5.16
N LYS A 134 33.17 16.92 4.00
CA LYS A 134 33.24 15.47 3.77
C LYS A 134 32.56 14.69 4.92
N TRP A 135 33.21 13.63 5.40
CA TRP A 135 32.74 12.81 6.51
C TRP A 135 32.65 13.54 7.86
N ALA A 136 33.32 14.69 8.03
CA ALA A 136 33.16 15.50 9.23
C ALA A 136 31.79 16.22 9.28
N ALA A 137 31.09 16.33 8.15
CA ALA A 137 29.74 16.88 8.08
C ALA A 137 28.73 16.05 8.88
N LEU A 138 28.88 14.71 8.89
CA LEU A 138 27.97 13.80 9.58
C LEU A 138 28.09 13.85 11.12
N LYS A 139 29.12 14.52 11.63
CA LYS A 139 29.25 14.78 13.08
C LYS A 139 28.43 16.00 13.52
N ASP A 140 27.99 16.83 12.58
CA ASP A 140 27.19 18.01 12.82
C ASP A 140 25.71 17.62 12.83
N LEU A 141 25.05 17.75 14.00
CA LEU A 141 23.66 17.33 14.17
C LEU A 141 22.72 18.07 13.21
N TRP A 142 22.98 19.35 12.95
CA TRP A 142 22.16 20.16 12.04
C TRP A 142 22.22 19.63 10.61
N PHE A 143 23.41 19.25 10.16
CA PHE A 143 23.58 18.67 8.83
C PHE A 143 22.87 17.32 8.70
N VAL A 144 22.87 16.50 9.77
CA VAL A 144 22.13 15.21 9.76
C VAL A 144 20.63 15.44 9.69
N VAL A 145 20.10 16.44 10.40
CA VAL A 145 18.68 16.83 10.31
C VAL A 145 18.33 17.31 8.89
N ASP A 146 19.13 18.21 8.32
CA ASP A 146 18.93 18.71 6.96
C ASP A 146 18.99 17.58 5.93
N LEU A 147 19.95 16.66 6.07
CA LEU A 147 20.08 15.49 5.21
C LEU A 147 18.86 14.56 5.33
N SER A 148 18.35 14.34 6.54
CA SER A 148 17.15 13.53 6.74
C SER A 148 15.90 14.15 6.09
N ALA A 149 15.76 15.47 6.19
CA ALA A 149 14.66 16.20 5.56
C ALA A 149 14.74 16.12 4.03
N VAL A 150 15.94 16.23 3.45
CA VAL A 150 16.16 16.08 2.00
C VAL A 150 15.83 14.65 1.55
N LEU A 151 16.24 13.63 2.29
CA LEU A 151 15.93 12.23 1.96
C LEU A 151 14.43 11.97 1.96
N VAL A 152 13.71 12.44 2.99
CA VAL A 152 12.24 12.34 3.04
C VAL A 152 11.62 13.09 1.86
N GLY A 153 12.11 14.29 1.55
CA GLY A 153 11.66 15.09 0.40
C GLY A 153 11.84 14.39 -0.95
N ILE A 154 12.96 13.69 -1.16
CA ILE A 154 13.20 12.89 -2.37
C ILE A 154 12.22 11.72 -2.44
N CYS A 155 12.01 10.99 -1.34
CA CYS A 155 11.04 9.90 -1.28
C CYS A 155 9.63 10.40 -1.63
N THR A 156 9.20 11.53 -1.07
CA THR A 156 7.88 12.10 -1.39
C THR A 156 7.77 12.52 -2.85
N ALA A 157 8.80 13.16 -3.41
CA ALA A 157 8.79 13.56 -4.82
C ALA A 157 8.76 12.35 -5.75
N SER A 158 9.42 11.25 -5.39
CA SER A 158 9.40 10.00 -6.17
C SER A 158 8.06 9.27 -6.15
N MET A 159 7.29 9.41 -5.06
CA MET A 159 5.95 8.82 -4.95
C MET A 159 4.88 9.60 -5.72
N LEU A 160 5.17 10.83 -6.13
CA LEU A 160 4.27 11.71 -6.89
C LEU A 160 4.42 11.56 -8.42
N LEU A 161 5.50 10.94 -8.89
CA LEU A 161 5.80 10.67 -10.32
C LEU A 161 5.27 9.30 -10.75
#